data_AF-A0A7X3BY09-F1
#
_entry.id   AF-A0A7X3BY09-F1
#
_cell.length_a   1.000
_cell.length_b   1.000
_cell.length_c   1.000
_cell.angle_alpha   90.00
_cell.angle_beta   90.00
_cell.angle_gamma   90.00
#
_symmetry.space_group_name_H-M   'P 1'
#
loop_
_entity.id
_entity.type
_entity.pdbx_description
1 polymer ?
#
loop_
_entity_poly.entity_id
_entity_poly.type
_entity_poly.pdbx_seq_one_letter_code
_entity_poly.pdbx_strand_id
1 'polypeptide(L)'
;MIYLTEGNTPLNEAYNDEIVHLGNNTYQLTFRFPTSDTKWELLKEETFLTADDLHGEQDFYIFEVEKQQGYIQVYANQVISLLNNYIVSSIEVDRVSGTRVLSAFAGSITRANPFSFFSDIDDRHTLNIKDKNAMEVLAKGKHSILGQWGGDMVRNGYNLRLLKNGGSENESLFMYKKNLSSYQHKTSTKSLKTRITFKTTVKGEGENAVDHDYMVVIDSPLLGNYSQIYEDVVEVNDQDVTDEASLIEYGKQYFRTSMCDMLEDNLEISVVGQSDVAVQMFDVVSFYHEWYGLDVRKKITKYTYSPMAKLLKSIGFGTFQSSLANAIGGIVNDAVLNESRNLHQIFEERLKKEIANADRAFDAEFFKREKTITDAIELAKAKAEEVKQELSDTINQRFNSFDNGPLKE
;
A
#
# COMPACT_ATOMS: atom_id res chain seq x y z
N MET A 1 -6.43 5.37 16.01
CA MET A 1 -6.29 6.45 17.00
C MET A 1 -4.83 6.86 17.07
N ILE A 2 -4.54 8.06 17.56
CA ILE A 2 -3.17 8.60 17.67
C ILE A 2 -2.90 8.93 19.14
N TYR A 3 -1.70 8.60 19.61
CA TYR A 3 -1.27 8.73 20.99
C TYR A 3 0.13 9.31 21.07
N LEU A 4 0.41 10.06 22.14
CA LEU A 4 1.78 10.24 22.59
C LEU A 4 2.30 8.89 23.09
N THR A 5 3.40 8.40 22.53
CA THR A 5 3.98 7.11 22.94
C THR A 5 4.35 7.12 24.42
N GLU A 6 4.96 8.23 24.87
CA GLU A 6 5.24 8.42 26.28
C GLU A 6 3.94 8.71 27.06
N GLY A 7 3.67 7.88 28.06
CA GLY A 7 2.47 8.00 28.91
C GLY A 7 1.16 7.56 28.23
N ASN A 8 1.21 7.01 27.01
CA ASN A 8 0.06 6.48 26.28
C ASN A 8 -1.14 7.45 26.25
N THR A 9 -0.86 8.73 26.01
CA THR A 9 -1.88 9.79 26.12
C THR A 9 -2.59 9.98 24.79
N PRO A 10 -3.92 9.80 24.71
CA PRO A 10 -4.65 9.90 23.46
C PRO A 10 -4.81 11.35 22.98
N LEU A 11 -4.63 11.54 21.68
CA LEU A 11 -4.82 12.80 20.98
C LEU A 11 -6.22 12.84 20.34
N ASN A 12 -7.27 12.77 21.18
CA ASN A 12 -8.67 12.67 20.73
C ASN A 12 -9.12 13.82 19.80
N GLU A 13 -8.55 15.00 19.96
CA GLU A 13 -8.86 16.19 19.15
C GLU A 13 -8.05 16.25 17.85
N ALA A 14 -7.25 15.23 17.52
CA ALA A 14 -6.56 15.15 16.24
C ALA A 14 -7.58 14.99 15.11
N TYR A 15 -7.39 15.75 14.03
CA TYR A 15 -8.26 15.72 12.86
C TYR A 15 -7.47 15.92 11.57
N ASN A 16 -8.10 15.61 10.43
CA ASN A 16 -7.45 15.63 9.13
C ASN A 16 -6.15 14.79 9.12
N ASP A 17 -6.23 13.64 9.77
CA ASP A 17 -5.15 12.68 9.94
C ASP A 17 -5.01 11.76 8.73
N GLU A 18 -3.76 11.53 8.34
CA GLU A 18 -3.38 10.70 7.22
C GLU A 18 -2.05 10.00 7.50
N ILE A 19 -2.08 8.67 7.44
CA ILE A 19 -0.90 7.86 7.21
C ILE A 19 -0.78 7.63 5.71
N VAL A 20 0.35 8.01 5.13
CA VAL A 20 0.71 7.73 3.74
C VAL A 20 1.91 6.80 3.71
N HIS A 21 1.73 5.62 3.12
CA HIS A 21 2.78 4.63 2.95
C HIS A 21 2.97 4.35 1.46
N LEU A 22 4.20 4.51 0.97
CA LEU A 22 4.62 4.36 -0.44
C LEU A 22 5.69 3.27 -0.57
N GLY A 23 5.26 2.01 -0.47
CA GLY A 23 6.12 0.83 -0.61
C GLY A 23 7.41 0.97 0.19
N ASN A 24 8.55 0.81 -0.49
CA ASN A 24 9.87 0.89 0.14
C ASN A 24 10.34 2.34 0.45
N ASN A 25 9.53 3.36 0.17
CA ASN A 25 9.92 4.75 0.28
C ASN A 25 9.28 5.41 1.51
N THR A 26 8.36 6.35 1.31
CA THR A 26 7.74 7.16 2.36
C THR A 26 6.83 6.33 3.26
N TYR A 27 6.90 6.59 4.57
CA TYR A 27 5.92 6.12 5.55
C TYR A 27 5.75 7.20 6.62
N GLN A 28 4.69 7.98 6.49
CA GLN A 28 4.52 9.23 7.21
C GLN A 28 3.11 9.36 7.77
N LEU A 29 3.02 9.91 8.97
CA LEU A 29 1.80 10.35 9.62
C LEU A 29 1.74 11.87 9.57
N THR A 30 0.62 12.42 9.14
CA THR A 30 0.32 13.85 9.23
C THR A 30 -1.05 14.05 9.84
N PHE A 31 -1.22 15.09 10.64
CA PHE A 31 -2.53 15.45 11.22
C PHE A 31 -2.53 16.90 11.72
N ARG A 32 -3.71 17.43 11.97
CA ARG A 32 -3.90 18.71 12.65
C ARG A 32 -4.33 18.50 14.09
N PHE A 33 -3.90 19.42 14.95
CA PHE A 33 -4.29 19.42 16.36
C PHE A 33 -4.67 20.85 16.79
N PRO A 34 -5.85 21.07 17.41
CA PRO A 34 -6.31 22.40 17.73
C PRO A 34 -5.54 23.02 18.90
N THR A 35 -5.29 24.33 18.84
CA THR A 35 -4.59 25.05 19.93
C THR A 35 -5.49 25.28 21.17
N SER A 36 -6.79 24.93 21.09
CA SER A 36 -7.71 24.97 22.22
C SER A 36 -7.50 23.84 23.24
N ASP A 37 -6.90 22.73 22.83
CA ASP A 37 -6.49 21.63 23.73
C ASP A 37 -5.00 21.79 24.08
N THR A 38 -4.69 21.95 25.37
CA THR A 38 -3.33 22.21 25.88
C THR A 38 -2.30 21.13 25.51
N LYS A 39 -2.75 19.92 25.11
CA LYS A 39 -1.86 18.86 24.60
C LYS A 39 -1.09 19.27 23.34
N TRP A 40 -1.51 20.32 22.62
CA TRP A 40 -0.76 20.85 21.49
C TRP A 40 0.68 21.24 21.90
N GLU A 41 0.88 21.66 23.16
CA GLU A 41 2.20 22.04 23.67
C GLU A 41 3.16 20.85 23.83
N LEU A 42 2.63 19.63 23.91
CA LEU A 42 3.43 18.39 23.98
C LEU A 42 3.90 17.92 22.60
N LEU A 43 3.25 18.40 21.53
CA LEU A 43 3.55 18.03 20.15
C LEU A 43 4.69 18.91 19.62
N LYS A 44 5.93 18.49 19.88
CA LYS A 44 7.15 19.14 19.43
C LYS A 44 8.00 18.20 18.58
N GLU A 45 8.98 18.75 17.89
CA GLU A 45 10.01 17.98 17.21
C GLU A 45 10.64 16.95 18.16
N GLU A 46 11.01 15.79 17.62
CA GLU A 46 11.56 14.64 18.35
C GLU A 46 10.59 13.91 19.30
N THR A 47 9.33 14.34 19.39
CA THR A 47 8.30 13.63 20.16
C THR A 47 7.88 12.35 19.45
N PHE A 48 7.73 11.26 20.19
CA PHE A 48 7.27 9.97 19.66
C PHE A 48 5.74 9.85 19.75
N LEU A 49 5.16 9.33 18.67
CA LEU A 49 3.74 9.08 18.52
C LEU A 49 3.51 7.61 18.19
N THR A 50 2.43 7.05 18.71
CA THR A 50 1.92 5.75 18.29
C THR A 50 0.57 5.96 17.62
N ALA A 51 0.35 5.36 16.46
CA ALA A 51 -0.92 5.47 15.74
C ALA A 51 -1.40 4.11 15.24
N ASP A 52 -2.71 3.87 15.34
CA ASP A 52 -3.34 2.74 14.66
C ASP A 52 -3.13 2.91 13.15
N ASP A 53 -2.62 1.89 12.49
CA ASP A 53 -2.54 1.78 11.04
C ASP A 53 -3.23 0.50 10.56
N LEU A 54 -3.23 0.28 9.25
CA LEU A 54 -3.85 -0.84 8.57
C LEU A 54 -3.40 -2.22 9.10
N HIS A 55 -2.17 -2.34 9.62
CA HIS A 55 -1.56 -3.60 10.12
C HIS A 55 -1.38 -3.63 11.63
N GLY A 56 -2.06 -2.74 12.35
CA GLY A 56 -1.88 -2.55 13.78
C GLY A 56 -1.14 -1.25 14.10
N GLU A 57 -0.78 -1.10 15.37
CA GLU A 57 -0.11 0.10 15.87
C GLU A 57 1.28 0.27 15.25
N GLN A 58 1.62 1.51 14.90
CA GLN A 58 2.93 1.90 14.40
C GLN A 58 3.47 3.10 15.15
N ASP A 59 4.79 3.11 15.31
CA ASP A 59 5.51 4.20 15.96
C ASP A 59 6.04 5.20 14.93
N PHE A 60 5.86 6.48 15.25
CA PHE A 60 6.30 7.63 14.48
C PHE A 60 7.08 8.59 15.37
N TYR A 61 7.90 9.44 14.75
CA TYR A 61 8.61 10.52 15.42
C TYR A 61 8.33 11.84 14.69
N ILE A 62 7.97 12.89 15.43
CA ILE A 62 7.69 14.20 14.86
C ILE A 62 9.00 14.83 14.38
N PHE A 63 9.07 15.18 13.09
CA PHE A 63 10.22 15.90 12.54
C PHE A 63 9.92 17.37 12.26
N GLU A 64 8.64 17.74 12.17
CA GLU A 64 8.22 19.09 11.84
C GLU A 64 6.84 19.40 12.42
N VAL A 65 6.69 20.62 12.95
CA VAL A 65 5.42 21.16 13.44
C VAL A 65 5.23 22.59 12.90
N GLU A 66 4.17 22.80 12.13
CA GLU A 66 3.81 24.13 11.64
C GLU A 66 2.69 24.73 12.49
N LYS A 67 2.87 25.96 12.96
CA LYS A 67 1.85 26.68 13.74
C LYS A 67 1.00 27.52 12.80
N GLN A 68 -0.32 27.33 12.86
CA GLN A 68 -1.31 28.06 12.07
C GLN A 68 -2.33 28.73 13.00
N GLN A 69 -3.17 29.60 12.45
CA GLN A 69 -4.21 30.24 13.26
C GLN A 69 -5.24 29.21 13.73
N GLY A 70 -5.22 28.88 15.03
CA GLY A 70 -6.17 27.99 15.69
C GLY A 70 -5.78 26.51 15.75
N TYR A 71 -4.68 26.10 15.13
CA TYR A 71 -4.19 24.70 15.16
C TYR A 71 -2.70 24.61 14.85
N ILE A 72 -2.11 23.46 15.14
CA ILE A 72 -0.80 23.05 14.62
C ILE A 72 -0.98 21.93 13.59
N GLN A 73 -0.12 21.91 12.59
CA GLN A 73 0.02 20.82 11.63
C GLN A 73 1.27 20.03 12.00
N VAL A 74 1.12 18.74 12.23
CA VAL A 74 2.19 17.84 12.68
C VAL A 74 2.58 16.93 11.52
N TYR A 75 3.88 16.76 11.32
CA TYR A 75 4.46 15.81 10.38
C TYR A 75 5.41 14.86 11.12
N ALA A 76 5.15 13.56 10.99
CA ALA A 76 5.90 12.53 11.67
C ALA A 76 6.32 11.41 10.70
N ASN A 77 7.57 10.97 10.81
CA ASN A 77 8.09 9.84 10.03
C ASN A 77 7.99 8.56 10.87
N GLN A 78 7.75 7.41 10.21
CA GLN A 78 7.83 6.11 10.89
C GLN A 78 9.25 5.89 11.45
N VAL A 79 9.36 5.31 12.66
CA VAL A 79 10.61 5.27 13.45
C VAL A 79 11.84 4.65 12.77
N ILE A 80 11.70 3.79 11.76
CA ILE A 80 12.84 3.29 10.96
C ILE A 80 13.59 4.45 10.27
N SER A 81 12.92 5.58 10.00
CA SER A 81 13.58 6.77 9.45
C SER A 81 14.67 7.33 10.35
N LEU A 82 14.66 7.02 11.65
CA LEU A 82 15.71 7.42 12.58
C LEU A 82 17.08 6.85 12.19
N LEU A 83 17.16 5.79 11.37
CA LEU A 83 18.41 5.31 10.77
C LEU A 83 19.15 6.39 9.96
N ASN A 84 18.47 7.47 9.52
CA ASN A 84 19.14 8.64 8.95
C ASN A 84 20.08 9.34 9.94
N ASN A 85 19.97 9.06 11.23
CA ASN A 85 20.82 9.63 12.28
C ASN A 85 21.89 8.63 12.78
N TYR A 86 22.09 7.50 12.09
CA TYR A 86 23.07 6.47 12.46
C TYR A 86 24.14 6.32 11.37
N ILE A 87 25.32 5.88 11.80
CA ILE A 87 26.46 5.58 10.93
C ILE A 87 26.76 4.09 11.01
N VAL A 88 27.12 3.50 9.87
CA VAL A 88 27.71 2.17 9.77
C VAL A 88 29.22 2.28 9.55
N SER A 89 30.00 1.51 10.30
CA SER A 89 31.47 1.55 10.29
C SER A 89 32.06 0.93 9.03
N SER A 90 31.98 -0.39 8.88
CA SER A 90 32.34 -1.10 7.66
C SER A 90 31.44 -2.32 7.47
N ILE A 91 31.04 -2.56 6.22
CA ILE A 91 30.41 -3.80 5.76
C ILE A 91 31.22 -4.26 4.56
N GLU A 92 31.85 -5.42 4.70
CA GLU A 92 32.63 -6.06 3.65
C GLU A 92 32.12 -7.50 3.53
N VAL A 93 31.19 -7.71 2.60
CA VAL A 93 30.58 -9.01 2.36
C VAL A 93 30.67 -9.38 0.89
N ASP A 94 31.09 -10.60 0.61
CA ASP A 94 31.23 -11.12 -0.74
C ASP A 94 30.21 -12.23 -1.02
N ARG A 95 29.36 -12.00 -2.03
CA ARG A 95 28.32 -12.92 -2.50
C ARG A 95 27.52 -13.53 -1.35
N VAL A 96 26.85 -12.73 -0.53
CA VAL A 96 26.07 -13.19 0.63
C VAL A 96 24.57 -12.99 0.41
N SER A 97 23.75 -13.80 1.10
CA SER A 97 22.28 -13.66 1.09
C SER A 97 21.80 -12.43 1.87
N GLY A 98 20.53 -12.08 1.67
CA GLY A 98 19.84 -10.97 2.35
C GLY A 98 19.96 -11.07 3.88
N THR A 99 19.80 -12.27 4.43
CA THR A 99 19.92 -12.52 5.88
C THR A 99 21.32 -12.17 6.40
N ARG A 100 22.36 -12.54 5.65
CA ARG A 100 23.76 -12.32 6.07
C ARG A 100 24.13 -10.85 5.95
N VAL A 101 23.73 -10.16 4.87
CA VAL A 101 24.03 -8.72 4.74
C VAL A 101 23.28 -7.89 5.78
N LEU A 102 22.03 -8.21 6.12
CA LEU A 102 21.31 -7.50 7.18
C LEU A 102 21.88 -7.77 8.58
N SER A 103 22.39 -8.99 8.82
CA SER A 103 23.11 -9.29 10.06
C SER A 103 24.40 -8.49 10.17
N ALA A 104 25.17 -8.38 9.07
CA ALA A 104 26.37 -7.55 9.01
C ALA A 104 26.04 -6.06 9.18
N PHE A 105 24.97 -5.59 8.52
CA PHE A 105 24.46 -4.22 8.66
C PHE A 105 24.13 -3.91 10.12
N ALA A 106 23.33 -4.75 10.78
CA ALA A 106 22.97 -4.59 12.19
C ALA A 106 24.20 -4.50 13.10
N GLY A 107 25.20 -5.37 12.89
CA GLY A 107 26.45 -5.37 13.65
C GLY A 107 27.40 -4.22 13.34
N SER A 108 27.23 -3.55 12.20
CA SER A 108 28.07 -2.43 11.77
C SER A 108 27.60 -1.06 12.27
N ILE A 109 26.37 -0.96 12.80
CA ILE A 109 25.85 0.28 13.37
C ILE A 109 26.67 0.64 14.61
N THR A 110 27.30 1.81 14.60
CA THR A 110 28.36 2.17 15.56
C THR A 110 27.88 2.40 17.00
N ARG A 111 26.59 2.68 17.20
CA ARG A 111 26.00 2.94 18.53
C ARG A 111 24.87 1.96 18.83
N ALA A 112 24.65 1.70 20.12
CA ALA A 112 23.52 0.91 20.59
C ALA A 112 22.20 1.48 20.04
N ASN A 113 21.31 0.58 19.61
CA ASN A 113 20.07 0.94 18.95
C ASN A 113 19.00 -0.14 19.16
N PRO A 114 17.71 0.22 19.04
CA PRO A 114 16.60 -0.70 19.23
C PRO A 114 16.19 -1.46 17.95
N PHE A 115 16.89 -1.27 16.82
CA PHE A 115 16.44 -1.80 15.54
C PHE A 115 16.76 -3.29 15.40
N SER A 116 15.86 -4.01 14.75
CA SER A 116 16.06 -5.41 14.38
C SER A 116 15.79 -5.62 12.90
N PHE A 117 16.56 -6.52 12.29
CA PHE A 117 16.57 -6.72 10.85
C PHE A 117 16.42 -8.20 10.51
N PHE A 118 15.62 -8.51 9.50
CA PHE A 118 15.41 -9.87 9.01
C PHE A 118 15.28 -9.86 7.48
N SER A 119 15.70 -10.95 6.83
CA SER A 119 15.42 -11.17 5.41
C SER A 119 15.35 -12.65 5.08
N ASP A 120 14.51 -12.99 4.09
CA ASP A 120 14.38 -14.30 3.46
C ASP A 120 14.90 -14.34 2.00
N ILE A 121 15.63 -13.29 1.57
CA ILE A 121 16.16 -13.20 0.22
C ILE A 121 17.42 -14.06 0.10
N ASP A 122 17.34 -15.09 -0.73
CA ASP A 122 18.44 -16.02 -0.99
C ASP A 122 19.46 -15.50 -2.03
N ASP A 123 19.07 -14.51 -2.83
CA ASP A 123 19.92 -13.91 -3.86
C ASP A 123 21.20 -13.34 -3.25
N ARG A 124 22.32 -13.52 -3.94
CA ARG A 124 23.66 -13.31 -3.40
C ARG A 124 24.36 -12.15 -4.10
N HIS A 125 24.67 -11.10 -3.35
CA HIS A 125 25.37 -9.92 -3.83
C HIS A 125 26.58 -9.58 -2.95
N THR A 126 27.41 -8.66 -3.43
CA THR A 126 28.63 -8.19 -2.77
C THR A 126 28.44 -6.72 -2.40
N LEU A 127 28.73 -6.38 -1.15
CA LEU A 127 28.60 -5.02 -0.64
C LEU A 127 29.85 -4.65 0.13
N ASN A 128 30.49 -3.56 -0.31
CA ASN A 128 31.66 -2.98 0.33
C ASN A 128 31.37 -1.51 0.61
N ILE A 129 31.11 -1.18 1.87
CA ILE A 129 30.79 0.17 2.31
C ILE A 129 31.55 0.46 3.59
N LYS A 130 32.03 1.70 3.72
CA LYS A 130 32.71 2.20 4.91
C LYS A 130 32.28 3.62 5.24
N ASP A 131 32.12 3.91 6.53
CA ASP A 131 31.86 5.24 7.11
C ASP A 131 30.67 5.96 6.44
N LYS A 132 29.52 5.30 6.36
CA LYS A 132 28.32 5.81 5.68
C LYS A 132 27.09 5.90 6.58
N ASN A 133 26.13 6.71 6.16
CA ASN A 133 24.82 6.80 6.81
C ASN A 133 24.05 5.47 6.72
N ALA A 134 23.45 5.02 7.83
CA ALA A 134 22.80 3.71 7.89
C ALA A 134 21.59 3.62 6.96
N MET A 135 20.75 4.67 6.85
CA MET A 135 19.63 4.67 5.90
C MET A 135 20.11 4.71 4.45
N GLU A 136 21.21 5.42 4.15
CA GLU A 136 21.80 5.42 2.82
C GLU A 136 22.22 4.01 2.39
N VAL A 137 22.94 3.31 3.27
CA VAL A 137 23.37 1.94 3.04
C VAL A 137 22.20 0.99 2.91
N LEU A 138 21.16 1.17 3.71
CA LEU A 138 20.00 0.29 3.72
C LEU A 138 19.14 0.43 2.46
N ALA A 139 18.77 1.66 2.08
CA ALA A 139 17.67 1.89 1.13
C ALA A 139 17.94 2.92 0.02
N LYS A 140 19.03 3.68 0.06
CA LYS A 140 19.22 4.81 -0.87
C LYS A 140 20.02 4.41 -2.11
N GLY A 141 19.33 4.32 -3.24
CA GLY A 141 19.94 4.14 -4.56
C GLY A 141 20.32 2.69 -4.88
N LYS A 142 20.77 2.45 -6.12
CA LYS A 142 21.00 1.11 -6.69
C LYS A 142 22.08 0.29 -5.98
N HIS A 143 22.98 0.94 -5.24
CA HIS A 143 24.08 0.27 -4.55
C HIS A 143 23.81 0.03 -3.06
N SER A 144 22.62 0.41 -2.56
CA SER A 144 22.18 0.08 -1.20
C SER A 144 21.81 -1.40 -1.07
N ILE A 145 21.59 -1.89 0.15
CA ILE A 145 21.12 -3.26 0.43
C ILE A 145 19.80 -3.50 -0.32
N LEU A 146 18.83 -2.61 -0.18
CA LEU A 146 17.56 -2.68 -0.90
C LEU A 146 17.76 -2.61 -2.43
N GLY A 147 18.68 -1.77 -2.90
CA GLY A 147 18.94 -1.60 -4.32
C GLY A 147 19.57 -2.83 -4.99
N GLN A 148 20.39 -3.59 -4.26
CA GLN A 148 21.08 -4.76 -4.78
C GLN A 148 20.30 -6.06 -4.55
N TRP A 149 19.80 -6.29 -3.34
CA TRP A 149 19.03 -7.50 -2.99
C TRP A 149 17.56 -7.40 -3.39
N GLY A 150 17.04 -6.19 -3.61
CA GLY A 150 15.63 -5.97 -3.94
C GLY A 150 14.69 -6.35 -2.79
N GLY A 151 13.45 -6.68 -3.15
CA GLY A 151 12.41 -7.11 -2.22
C GLY A 151 11.52 -6.00 -1.67
N ASP A 152 10.58 -6.43 -0.84
CA ASP A 152 9.60 -5.59 -0.16
C ASP A 152 10.09 -5.32 1.26
N MET A 153 10.28 -4.04 1.59
CA MET A 153 10.69 -3.58 2.90
C MET A 153 9.46 -3.40 3.79
N VAL A 154 9.18 -4.39 4.62
CA VAL A 154 8.10 -4.37 5.61
C VAL A 154 8.64 -3.80 6.91
N ARG A 155 8.00 -2.72 7.38
CA ARG A 155 8.36 -2.00 8.61
C ARG A 155 7.27 -2.26 9.65
N ASN A 156 7.68 -2.65 10.86
CA ASN A 156 6.78 -2.80 11.99
C ASN A 156 7.46 -2.28 13.27
N GLY A 157 7.14 -1.04 13.64
CA GLY A 157 7.88 -0.32 14.69
C GLY A 157 9.38 -0.30 14.38
N TYR A 158 10.20 -0.81 15.31
CA TYR A 158 11.66 -0.90 15.19
C TYR A 158 12.16 -2.18 14.48
N ASN A 159 11.25 -3.04 14.03
CA ASN A 159 11.58 -4.23 13.24
C ASN A 159 11.46 -3.93 11.74
N LEU A 160 12.51 -4.27 10.99
CA LEU A 160 12.53 -4.19 9.54
C LEU A 160 12.75 -5.57 8.95
N ARG A 161 11.87 -5.95 8.02
CA ARG A 161 11.98 -7.20 7.27
C ARG A 161 12.13 -6.86 5.79
N LEU A 162 13.18 -7.38 5.16
CA LEU A 162 13.38 -7.29 3.72
C LEU A 162 13.00 -8.64 3.10
N LEU A 163 11.80 -8.70 2.52
CA LEU A 163 11.20 -9.95 2.10
C LEU A 163 11.15 -10.07 0.58
N LYS A 164 11.27 -11.28 0.05
CA LYS A 164 11.04 -11.52 -1.39
C LYS A 164 9.60 -11.14 -1.79
N ASN A 165 8.64 -11.46 -0.92
CA ASN A 165 7.25 -11.03 -1.01
C ASN A 165 6.81 -10.55 0.37
N GLY A 166 6.53 -9.25 0.51
CA GLY A 166 6.16 -8.63 1.77
C GLY A 166 4.69 -8.80 2.14
N GLY A 167 3.84 -9.03 1.13
CA GLY A 167 2.41 -9.25 1.30
C GLY A 167 2.00 -10.66 0.90
N SER A 168 0.70 -10.89 0.98
CA SER A 168 0.06 -12.15 0.67
C SER A 168 -0.67 -12.09 -0.66
N GLU A 169 -0.92 -13.28 -1.22
CA GLU A 169 -1.82 -13.39 -2.34
C GLU A 169 -3.25 -13.33 -1.81
N ASN A 170 -3.84 -12.14 -1.88
CA ASN A 170 -5.12 -11.87 -1.25
C ASN A 170 -6.24 -12.10 -2.27
N GLU A 171 -7.30 -12.83 -1.87
CA GLU A 171 -8.48 -13.07 -2.74
C GLU A 171 -9.39 -11.83 -2.86
N SER A 172 -9.04 -10.78 -2.12
CA SER A 172 -9.66 -9.46 -2.12
C SER A 172 -9.91 -8.90 -3.53
N LEU A 173 -11.18 -8.59 -3.79
CA LEU A 173 -11.64 -8.02 -5.05
C LEU A 173 -12.17 -6.59 -4.85
N PHE A 174 -11.50 -5.62 -5.48
CA PHE A 174 -11.98 -4.25 -5.58
C PHE A 174 -12.81 -4.07 -6.85
N MET A 175 -14.10 -3.78 -6.67
CA MET A 175 -15.03 -3.62 -7.78
C MET A 175 -15.61 -2.20 -7.83
N TYR A 176 -15.62 -1.62 -9.03
CA TYR A 176 -16.28 -0.34 -9.32
C TYR A 176 -17.76 -0.36 -8.86
N LYS A 177 -18.23 0.73 -8.23
CA LYS A 177 -19.56 0.89 -7.58
C LYS A 177 -19.83 0.06 -6.31
N LYS A 178 -18.90 -0.79 -5.85
CA LYS A 178 -19.01 -1.44 -4.54
C LYS A 178 -18.12 -0.76 -3.51
N ASN A 179 -16.83 -1.06 -3.53
CA ASN A 179 -15.88 -0.65 -2.49
C ASN A 179 -15.09 0.61 -2.87
N LEU A 180 -15.50 1.33 -3.94
CA LEU A 180 -14.69 2.36 -4.59
C LEU A 180 -15.44 3.67 -4.76
N SER A 181 -14.82 4.78 -4.35
CA SER A 181 -15.38 6.15 -4.49
C SER A 181 -14.94 6.78 -5.78
N SER A 182 -13.67 6.57 -6.12
CA SER A 182 -13.04 7.26 -7.24
C SER A 182 -12.00 6.35 -7.88
N TYR A 183 -11.84 6.53 -9.18
CA TYR A 183 -10.90 5.82 -10.01
C TYR A 183 -10.04 6.85 -10.74
N GLN A 184 -8.73 6.77 -10.54
CA GLN A 184 -7.77 7.61 -11.25
C GLN A 184 -6.77 6.71 -11.98
N HIS A 185 -6.80 6.77 -13.30
CA HIS A 185 -5.87 6.06 -14.17
C HIS A 185 -5.21 7.03 -15.12
N LYS A 186 -3.88 7.02 -15.15
CA LYS A 186 -3.06 7.88 -16.00
C LYS A 186 -2.16 7.00 -16.84
N THR A 187 -2.19 7.20 -18.15
CA THR A 187 -1.26 6.60 -19.11
C THR A 187 -0.35 7.69 -19.66
N SER A 188 0.95 7.45 -19.80
CA SER A 188 1.91 8.47 -20.22
C SER A 188 2.96 7.96 -21.20
N THR A 189 3.32 8.83 -22.16
CA THR A 189 4.45 8.65 -23.07
C THR A 189 5.74 9.31 -22.55
N LYS A 190 5.75 9.86 -21.33
CA LYS A 190 6.88 10.67 -20.83
C LYS A 190 8.19 9.88 -20.73
N SER A 191 8.10 8.61 -20.37
CA SER A 191 9.22 7.69 -20.21
C SER A 191 9.35 6.69 -21.37
N LEU A 192 8.51 6.83 -22.41
CA LEU A 192 8.46 5.93 -23.55
C LEU A 192 9.72 6.10 -24.42
N LYS A 193 10.35 5.00 -24.79
CA LYS A 193 11.53 4.92 -25.65
C LYS A 193 11.28 3.81 -26.65
N THR A 194 11.18 4.15 -27.92
CA THR A 194 10.89 3.20 -29.01
C THR A 194 12.08 2.99 -29.94
N ARG A 195 13.09 3.86 -29.85
CA ARG A 195 14.40 3.71 -30.49
C ARG A 195 15.47 4.16 -29.50
N ILE A 196 16.48 3.32 -29.28
CA ILE A 196 17.59 3.66 -28.39
C ILE A 196 18.90 3.53 -29.16
N THR A 197 19.73 4.57 -29.06
CA THR A 197 21.12 4.52 -29.51
C THR A 197 21.99 4.07 -28.34
N PHE A 198 22.50 2.85 -28.41
CA PHE A 198 23.43 2.32 -27.42
C PHE A 198 24.86 2.67 -27.82
N LYS A 199 25.64 3.16 -26.86
CA LYS A 199 27.05 3.53 -27.04
C LYS A 199 27.92 2.82 -26.00
N THR A 200 29.08 2.34 -26.41
CA THR A 200 30.07 1.81 -25.47
C THR A 200 31.48 2.05 -26.01
N THR A 201 32.46 2.11 -25.10
CA THR A 201 33.87 2.21 -25.40
C THR A 201 34.57 0.98 -24.83
N VAL A 202 35.00 0.08 -25.69
CA VAL A 202 35.73 -1.13 -25.30
C VAL A 202 37.22 -0.80 -25.29
N LYS A 203 37.82 -0.89 -24.10
CA LYS A 203 39.25 -0.63 -23.94
C LYS A 203 40.07 -1.74 -24.57
N GLY A 204 41.09 -1.37 -25.34
CA GLY A 204 42.01 -2.34 -25.88
C GLY A 204 42.90 -2.96 -24.79
N GLU A 205 43.26 -4.25 -24.93
CA GLU A 205 44.21 -4.91 -24.01
C GLU A 205 45.66 -4.74 -24.48
N GLY A 206 46.51 -4.06 -23.68
CA GLY A 206 47.96 -3.95 -23.90
C GLY A 206 48.54 -2.53 -23.74
N GLU A 207 49.86 -2.41 -23.75
CA GLU A 207 50.61 -1.17 -23.44
C GLU A 207 50.42 -0.03 -24.48
N ASN A 208 49.84 -0.34 -25.65
CA ASN A 208 49.52 0.61 -26.75
C ASN A 208 48.16 0.32 -27.41
N ALA A 209 47.23 -0.28 -26.69
CA ALA A 209 45.97 -0.71 -27.26
C ALA A 209 45.01 0.49 -27.48
N VAL A 210 44.34 0.52 -28.63
CA VAL A 210 43.41 1.59 -29.01
C VAL A 210 42.01 1.23 -28.52
N ASP A 211 41.37 2.17 -27.84
CA ASP A 211 39.97 2.05 -27.44
C ASP A 211 39.06 2.06 -28.67
N HIS A 212 38.08 1.17 -28.71
CA HIS A 212 37.12 1.07 -29.81
C HIS A 212 35.73 1.51 -29.34
N ASP A 213 35.20 2.55 -29.98
CA ASP A 213 33.84 3.02 -29.73
C ASP A 213 32.86 2.29 -30.64
N TYR A 214 31.86 1.64 -30.04
CA TYR A 214 30.74 1.02 -30.76
C TYR A 214 29.47 1.84 -30.52
N MET A 215 28.68 2.00 -31.58
CA MET A 215 27.39 2.68 -31.54
C MET A 215 26.38 1.92 -32.39
N VAL A 216 25.26 1.54 -31.78
CA VAL A 216 24.19 0.79 -32.44
C VAL A 216 22.85 1.47 -32.15
N VAL A 217 22.03 1.63 -33.20
CA VAL A 217 20.65 2.09 -33.08
C VAL A 217 19.73 0.88 -33.13
N ILE A 218 18.89 0.72 -32.09
CA ILE A 218 17.95 -0.41 -31.99
C ILE A 218 16.54 0.13 -31.87
N ASP A 219 15.68 -0.40 -32.72
CA ASP A 219 14.25 -0.10 -32.73
C ASP A 219 13.47 -1.17 -31.97
N SER A 220 12.53 -0.72 -31.16
CA SER A 220 11.54 -1.60 -30.54
C SER A 220 10.65 -2.23 -31.62
N PRO A 221 10.26 -3.50 -31.47
CA PRO A 221 9.19 -4.10 -32.26
C PRO A 221 7.86 -3.33 -32.22
N LEU A 222 7.64 -2.52 -31.17
CA LEU A 222 6.45 -1.70 -30.97
C LEU A 222 6.55 -0.29 -31.59
N LEU A 223 7.66 0.06 -32.26
CA LEU A 223 7.87 1.39 -32.84
C LEU A 223 6.70 1.82 -33.74
N GLY A 224 6.18 0.90 -34.57
CA GLY A 224 5.05 1.16 -35.46
C GLY A 224 3.69 1.34 -34.77
N ASN A 225 3.58 1.03 -33.48
CA ASN A 225 2.34 1.18 -32.72
C ASN A 225 2.11 2.62 -32.25
N TYR A 226 3.11 3.49 -32.39
CA TYR A 226 3.05 4.88 -31.99
C TYR A 226 3.17 5.81 -33.19
N SER A 227 2.48 6.95 -33.14
CA SER A 227 2.53 7.95 -34.22
C SER A 227 3.86 8.71 -34.30
N GLN A 228 4.72 8.58 -33.29
CA GLN A 228 5.99 9.28 -33.14
C GLN A 228 7.07 8.27 -32.75
N ILE A 229 8.31 8.56 -33.15
CA ILE A 229 9.49 7.83 -32.66
C ILE A 229 10.00 8.56 -31.42
N TYR A 230 10.13 7.82 -30.34
CA TYR A 230 10.64 8.30 -29.06
C TYR A 230 12.07 7.80 -28.89
N GLU A 231 13.04 8.71 -29.07
CA GLU A 231 14.47 8.38 -29.09
C GLU A 231 15.14 8.64 -27.75
N ASP A 232 16.09 7.78 -27.39
CA ASP A 232 16.99 7.99 -26.25
C ASP A 232 18.40 7.48 -26.55
N VAL A 233 19.37 7.88 -25.74
CA VAL A 233 20.77 7.44 -25.82
C VAL A 233 21.18 6.78 -24.51
N VAL A 234 21.72 5.56 -24.59
CA VAL A 234 22.17 4.81 -23.42
C VAL A 234 23.66 4.50 -23.56
N GLU A 235 24.45 4.94 -22.58
CA GLU A 235 25.84 4.54 -22.43
C GLU A 235 25.92 3.20 -21.67
N VAL A 236 26.53 2.21 -22.31
CA VAL A 236 26.63 0.84 -21.81
C VAL A 236 28.01 0.64 -21.19
N ASN A 237 27.99 0.37 -19.88
CA ASN A 237 29.18 0.04 -19.08
C ASN A 237 29.04 -1.40 -18.58
N ASP A 238 28.98 -2.35 -19.51
CA ASP A 238 28.84 -3.78 -19.24
C ASP A 238 30.08 -4.53 -19.74
N GLN A 239 30.66 -5.38 -18.90
CA GLN A 239 31.89 -6.12 -19.22
C GLN A 239 31.65 -7.22 -20.26
N ASP A 240 30.41 -7.68 -20.39
CA ASP A 240 30.03 -8.71 -21.38
C ASP A 240 29.88 -8.13 -22.79
N VAL A 241 29.89 -6.80 -22.93
CA VAL A 241 29.82 -6.11 -24.22
C VAL A 241 31.23 -5.80 -24.71
N THR A 242 31.66 -6.54 -25.73
CA THR A 242 33.04 -6.51 -26.25
C THR A 242 33.11 -6.13 -27.72
N ASP A 243 31.98 -6.14 -28.42
CA ASP A 243 31.85 -5.84 -29.85
C ASP A 243 30.44 -5.31 -30.20
N GLU A 244 30.24 -4.96 -31.47
CA GLU A 244 28.94 -4.48 -31.96
C GLU A 244 27.81 -5.53 -31.79
N ALA A 245 28.12 -6.82 -31.96
CA ALA A 245 27.12 -7.89 -31.89
C ALA A 245 26.60 -8.10 -30.46
N SER A 246 27.50 -8.09 -29.47
CA SER A 246 27.17 -8.12 -28.05
C SER A 246 26.43 -6.86 -27.60
N LEU A 247 26.74 -5.68 -28.17
CA LEU A 247 25.99 -4.45 -27.93
C LEU A 247 24.55 -4.52 -28.47
N ILE A 248 24.35 -5.14 -29.64
CA ILE A 248 23.02 -5.41 -30.21
C ILE A 248 22.21 -6.32 -29.27
N GLU A 249 22.79 -7.42 -28.82
CA GLU A 249 22.09 -8.35 -27.91
C GLU A 249 21.80 -7.71 -26.55
N TYR A 250 22.73 -6.92 -26.00
CA TYR A 250 22.51 -6.11 -24.81
C TYR A 250 21.30 -5.20 -24.97
N GLY A 251 21.23 -4.44 -26.07
CA GLY A 251 20.14 -3.50 -26.27
C GLY A 251 18.78 -4.18 -26.53
N LYS A 252 18.74 -5.33 -27.20
CA LYS A 252 17.52 -6.17 -27.27
C LYS A 252 17.08 -6.64 -25.89
N GLN A 253 18.02 -7.07 -25.06
CA GLN A 253 17.74 -7.49 -23.70
C GLN A 253 17.28 -6.31 -22.84
N TYR A 254 17.85 -5.11 -23.04
CA TYR A 254 17.45 -3.89 -22.36
C TYR A 254 15.97 -3.55 -22.61
N PHE A 255 15.49 -3.62 -23.86
CA PHE A 255 14.07 -3.45 -24.16
C PHE A 255 13.21 -4.51 -23.44
N ARG A 256 13.61 -5.79 -23.45
CA ARG A 256 12.86 -6.87 -22.80
C ARG A 256 12.78 -6.75 -21.27
N THR A 257 13.82 -6.23 -20.64
CA THR A 257 13.88 -6.13 -19.17
C THR A 257 13.31 -4.83 -18.66
N SER A 258 13.62 -3.71 -19.32
CA SER A 258 13.15 -2.38 -18.91
C SER A 258 11.76 -2.06 -19.44
N MET A 259 11.31 -2.75 -20.49
CA MET A 259 10.01 -2.61 -21.15
C MET A 259 9.66 -1.13 -21.46
N CYS A 260 10.71 -0.33 -21.67
CA CYS A 260 10.67 1.13 -21.84
C CYS A 260 9.97 1.59 -23.12
N ASP A 261 9.68 0.66 -24.02
CA ASP A 261 8.91 0.81 -25.26
C ASP A 261 7.39 0.62 -25.06
N MET A 262 6.94 0.51 -23.82
CA MET A 262 5.54 0.49 -23.42
C MET A 262 5.14 1.78 -22.69
N LEU A 263 3.87 2.19 -22.78
CA LEU A 263 3.37 3.35 -22.02
C LEU A 263 3.48 3.10 -20.52
N GLU A 264 3.78 4.16 -19.78
CA GLU A 264 3.74 4.13 -18.31
C GLU A 264 2.31 4.34 -17.84
N ASP A 265 1.78 3.38 -17.08
CA ASP A 265 0.49 3.43 -16.44
C ASP A 265 0.65 3.68 -14.94
N ASN A 266 -0.23 4.52 -14.40
CA ASN A 266 -0.34 4.75 -12.96
C ASN A 266 -1.81 4.64 -12.57
N LEU A 267 -2.10 3.70 -11.68
CA LEU A 267 -3.45 3.41 -11.19
C LEU A 267 -3.52 3.71 -9.69
N GLU A 268 -4.40 4.63 -9.33
CA GLU A 268 -4.76 4.97 -7.95
C GLU A 268 -6.27 4.89 -7.78
N ILE A 269 -6.69 4.25 -6.69
CA ILE A 269 -8.07 3.90 -6.44
C ILE A 269 -8.44 4.36 -5.03
N SER A 270 -9.48 5.18 -4.94
CA SER A 270 -10.04 5.59 -3.64
C SER A 270 -11.07 4.57 -3.18
N VAL A 271 -10.96 4.17 -1.93
CA VAL A 271 -11.83 3.17 -1.30
C VAL A 271 -13.02 3.88 -0.63
N VAL A 272 -14.18 3.24 -0.61
CA VAL A 272 -15.38 3.71 0.12
C VAL A 272 -15.70 2.77 1.26
N GLY A 273 -15.95 3.35 2.44
CA GLY A 273 -16.47 2.65 3.60
C GLY A 273 -15.42 1.85 4.37
N GLN A 274 -15.84 1.25 5.49
CA GLN A 274 -15.10 0.15 6.09
C GLN A 274 -15.09 -0.98 5.06
N SER A 275 -14.03 -1.03 4.26
CA SER A 275 -13.77 -2.18 3.44
C SER A 275 -13.65 -3.37 4.39
N ASP A 276 -14.64 -4.26 4.44
CA ASP A 276 -14.58 -5.58 5.09
C ASP A 276 -13.39 -6.41 4.55
N VAL A 277 -12.79 -5.94 3.46
CA VAL A 277 -11.62 -6.49 2.80
C VAL A 277 -10.36 -6.01 3.54
N ALA A 278 -9.83 -6.87 4.40
CA ALA A 278 -8.55 -6.69 5.05
C ALA A 278 -7.42 -6.83 4.02
N VAL A 279 -6.84 -5.69 3.62
CA VAL A 279 -5.70 -5.65 2.68
C VAL A 279 -4.47 -5.11 3.36
N GLN A 280 -3.31 -5.56 2.88
CA GLN A 280 -2.01 -5.12 3.38
C GLN A 280 -1.11 -4.46 2.34
N MET A 281 -0.10 -3.73 2.83
CA MET A 281 0.96 -3.26 1.95
C MET A 281 1.60 -4.47 1.29
N PHE A 282 1.89 -4.37 -0.01
CA PHE A 282 2.43 -5.46 -0.82
C PHE A 282 1.50 -6.67 -1.05
N ASP A 283 0.25 -6.64 -0.58
CA ASP A 283 -0.73 -7.64 -0.99
C ASP A 283 -1.00 -7.51 -2.50
N VAL A 284 -1.21 -8.65 -3.16
CA VAL A 284 -1.70 -8.68 -4.53
C VAL A 284 -3.21 -8.78 -4.50
N VAL A 285 -3.88 -7.82 -5.13
CA VAL A 285 -5.35 -7.73 -5.14
C VAL A 285 -5.86 -7.63 -6.57
N SER A 286 -7.12 -8.06 -6.76
CA SER A 286 -7.79 -7.95 -8.05
C SER A 286 -8.63 -6.68 -8.10
N PHE A 287 -8.62 -5.98 -9.22
CA PHE A 287 -9.38 -4.77 -9.44
C PHE A 287 -10.12 -4.84 -10.78
N TYR A 288 -11.42 -4.55 -10.72
CA TYR A 288 -12.30 -4.56 -11.88
C TYR A 288 -13.03 -3.21 -12.07
N HIS A 289 -12.92 -2.65 -13.27
CA HIS A 289 -13.65 -1.45 -13.70
C HIS A 289 -14.43 -1.69 -14.99
N GLU A 290 -15.74 -1.88 -14.85
CA GLU A 290 -16.68 -2.19 -15.93
C GLU A 290 -16.56 -1.25 -17.14
N TRP A 291 -16.67 0.07 -16.94
CA TRP A 291 -16.71 1.03 -18.05
C TRP A 291 -15.43 1.10 -18.89
N TYR A 292 -14.29 0.73 -18.31
CA TYR A 292 -13.01 0.73 -19.01
C TYR A 292 -12.57 -0.68 -19.40
N GLY A 293 -13.38 -1.71 -19.11
CA GLY A 293 -13.04 -3.12 -19.33
C GLY A 293 -11.75 -3.54 -18.61
N LEU A 294 -11.41 -2.87 -17.51
CA LEU A 294 -10.13 -3.05 -16.83
C LEU A 294 -10.26 -4.16 -15.79
N ASP A 295 -9.59 -5.28 -15.99
CA ASP A 295 -9.51 -6.42 -15.08
C ASP A 295 -8.04 -6.72 -14.78
N VAL A 296 -7.60 -6.39 -13.57
CA VAL A 296 -6.16 -6.34 -13.25
C VAL A 296 -5.88 -6.93 -11.89
N ARG A 297 -4.78 -7.67 -11.83
CA ARG A 297 -4.25 -8.20 -10.57
C ARG A 297 -2.90 -7.56 -10.31
N LYS A 298 -2.82 -6.76 -9.24
CA LYS A 298 -1.65 -5.91 -8.98
C LYS A 298 -1.32 -5.86 -7.49
N LYS A 299 -0.03 -5.72 -7.21
CA LYS A 299 0.54 -5.53 -5.88
C LYS A 299 0.26 -4.11 -5.38
N ILE A 300 -0.23 -3.96 -4.16
CA ILE A 300 -0.41 -2.66 -3.51
C ILE A 300 0.98 -2.09 -3.19
N THR A 301 1.27 -0.89 -3.70
CA THR A 301 2.53 -0.17 -3.44
C THR A 301 2.29 1.16 -2.74
N LYS A 302 1.03 1.57 -2.57
CA LYS A 302 0.65 2.80 -1.88
C LYS A 302 -0.65 2.59 -1.14
N TYR A 303 -0.78 3.20 0.04
CA TYR A 303 -2.09 3.45 0.63
C TYR A 303 -2.10 4.76 1.41
N THR A 304 -3.32 5.28 1.61
CA THR A 304 -3.60 6.37 2.54
C THR A 304 -4.65 5.91 3.55
N TYR A 305 -4.37 6.04 4.84
CA TYR A 305 -5.21 5.58 5.94
C TYR A 305 -5.47 6.71 6.93
N SER A 306 -6.66 6.78 7.53
CA SER A 306 -6.98 7.70 8.63
C SER A 306 -7.04 6.92 9.95
N PRO A 307 -6.03 7.06 10.82
CA PRO A 307 -6.04 6.49 12.17
C PRO A 307 -7.27 6.85 13.00
N MET A 308 -7.73 8.10 12.97
CA MET A 308 -8.82 8.58 13.82
C MET A 308 -10.18 8.07 13.32
N ALA A 309 -10.39 8.04 12.01
CA ALA A 309 -11.60 7.47 11.42
C ALA A 309 -11.56 5.93 11.30
N LYS A 310 -10.41 5.31 11.55
CA LYS A 310 -10.14 3.88 11.32
C LYS A 310 -10.55 3.45 9.90
N LEU A 311 -10.12 4.24 8.91
CA LEU A 311 -10.64 4.16 7.55
C LEU A 311 -9.49 4.18 6.53
N LEU A 312 -9.47 3.17 5.66
CA LEU A 312 -8.64 3.17 4.45
C LEU A 312 -9.22 4.13 3.41
N LYS A 313 -8.50 5.19 3.07
CA LYS A 313 -8.94 6.22 2.12
C LYS A 313 -8.63 5.84 0.67
N SER A 314 -7.43 5.32 0.41
CA SER A 314 -7.02 4.93 -0.94
C SER A 314 -5.96 3.84 -0.94
N ILE A 315 -5.87 3.14 -2.06
CA ILE A 315 -4.79 2.23 -2.42
C ILE A 315 -4.26 2.58 -3.81
N GLY A 316 -2.98 2.34 -4.04
CA GLY A 316 -2.31 2.56 -5.31
C GLY A 316 -1.37 1.42 -5.65
N PHE A 317 -1.15 1.26 -6.95
CA PHE A 317 -0.40 0.13 -7.53
C PHE A 317 0.94 0.54 -8.14
N GLY A 318 1.32 1.81 -7.93
CA GLY A 318 2.56 2.37 -8.43
C GLY A 318 2.50 2.64 -9.93
N THR A 319 3.66 2.98 -10.49
CA THR A 319 3.85 3.04 -11.94
C THR A 319 4.19 1.64 -12.44
N PHE A 320 3.51 1.20 -13.48
CA PHE A 320 3.80 -0.04 -14.19
C PHE A 320 3.72 0.22 -15.69
N GLN A 321 4.49 -0.52 -16.47
CA GLN A 321 4.36 -0.43 -17.91
C GLN A 321 3.13 -1.20 -18.40
N SER A 322 2.46 -0.60 -19.36
CA SER A 322 1.18 -0.98 -19.94
C SER A 322 1.25 -2.28 -20.73
N SER A 323 1.32 -3.43 -20.06
CA SER A 323 0.88 -4.69 -20.69
C SER A 323 -0.64 -4.88 -20.67
N LEU A 324 -1.40 -3.89 -20.21
CA LEU A 324 -2.80 -4.05 -19.82
C LEU A 324 -3.82 -3.49 -20.83
N ALA A 325 -3.43 -2.54 -21.68
CA ALA A 325 -4.36 -1.91 -22.63
C ALA A 325 -4.15 -2.37 -24.09
N ASN A 326 -2.96 -2.86 -24.46
CA ASN A 326 -2.68 -3.30 -25.83
C ASN A 326 -2.94 -4.80 -26.09
N ALA A 327 -3.26 -5.59 -25.05
CA ALA A 327 -3.57 -7.02 -25.18
C ALA A 327 -5.06 -7.34 -25.42
N ILE A 328 -5.94 -6.33 -25.53
CA ILE A 328 -7.36 -6.52 -25.87
C ILE A 328 -7.59 -6.43 -27.41
N GLY A 329 -6.59 -6.08 -28.22
CA GLY A 329 -6.80 -5.81 -29.65
C GLY A 329 -5.95 -6.57 -30.67
N GLY A 330 -4.77 -7.08 -30.32
CA GLY A 330 -3.95 -7.79 -31.30
C GLY A 330 -2.48 -7.81 -30.97
N ILE A 331 -2.03 -8.89 -30.34
CA ILE A 331 -0.79 -9.65 -30.58
C ILE A 331 -0.97 -10.88 -29.70
N VAL A 332 -1.35 -11.98 -30.34
CA VAL A 332 -1.71 -13.25 -29.68
C VAL A 332 -0.45 -14.07 -29.48
N ASN A 333 -0.19 -14.49 -28.24
CA ASN A 333 0.58 -15.69 -27.96
C ASN A 333 -0.32 -16.61 -27.13
N ASP A 334 -0.55 -17.85 -27.58
CA ASP A 334 -1.56 -18.77 -27.02
C ASP A 334 -1.40 -19.04 -25.51
N ALA A 335 -0.18 -18.87 -24.98
CA ALA A 335 0.10 -18.95 -23.55
C ALA A 335 -0.59 -17.84 -22.74
N VAL A 336 -0.61 -16.60 -23.27
CA VAL A 336 -1.24 -15.43 -22.61
C VAL A 336 -2.76 -15.49 -22.74
N LEU A 337 -3.30 -16.04 -23.82
CA LEU A 337 -4.74 -16.29 -23.95
C LEU A 337 -5.23 -17.34 -22.95
N ASN A 338 -4.46 -18.40 -22.73
CA ASN A 338 -4.80 -19.39 -21.72
C ASN A 338 -4.70 -18.82 -20.31
N GLU A 339 -3.66 -18.04 -20.01
CA GLU A 339 -3.52 -17.39 -18.70
C GLU A 339 -4.61 -16.33 -18.46
N SER A 340 -4.96 -15.53 -19.47
CA SER A 340 -6.07 -14.57 -19.42
C SER A 340 -7.42 -15.26 -19.22
N ARG A 341 -7.70 -16.36 -19.94
CA ARG A 341 -8.92 -17.16 -19.70
C ARG A 341 -8.95 -17.78 -18.31
N ASN A 342 -7.80 -18.25 -17.83
CA ASN A 342 -7.67 -18.78 -16.47
C ASN A 342 -7.90 -17.69 -15.42
N LEU A 343 -7.34 -16.49 -15.62
CA LEU A 343 -7.56 -15.32 -14.76
C LEU A 343 -9.03 -14.90 -14.75
N HIS A 344 -9.70 -14.88 -15.90
CA HIS A 344 -11.12 -14.56 -16.00
C HIS A 344 -12.00 -15.63 -15.33
N GLN A 345 -11.66 -16.91 -15.45
CA GLN A 345 -12.35 -17.99 -14.73
C GLN A 345 -12.14 -17.89 -13.21
N ILE A 346 -10.90 -17.67 -12.76
CA ILE A 346 -10.56 -17.45 -11.35
C ILE A 346 -11.32 -16.22 -10.82
N PHE A 347 -11.42 -15.16 -11.61
CA PHE A 347 -12.20 -13.97 -11.27
C PHE A 347 -13.69 -14.29 -11.14
N GLU A 348 -14.30 -14.97 -12.11
CA GLU A 348 -15.71 -15.34 -12.02
C GLU A 348 -16.00 -16.21 -10.80
N GLU A 349 -15.12 -17.16 -10.48
CA GLU A 349 -15.23 -17.99 -9.29
C GLU A 349 -15.12 -17.16 -8.00
N ARG A 350 -14.14 -16.24 -7.93
CA ARG A 350 -13.99 -15.32 -6.80
C ARG A 350 -15.19 -14.39 -6.65
N LEU A 351 -15.68 -13.83 -7.75
CA LEU A 351 -16.85 -12.97 -7.76
C LEU A 351 -18.09 -13.72 -7.27
N LYS A 352 -18.29 -14.97 -7.69
CA LYS A 352 -19.38 -15.83 -7.17
C LYS A 352 -19.24 -16.08 -5.68
N LYS A 353 -18.04 -16.39 -5.18
CA LYS A 353 -17.80 -16.58 -3.74
C LYS A 353 -18.10 -15.31 -2.95
N GLU A 354 -17.70 -14.16 -3.47
CA GLU A 354 -17.88 -12.88 -2.79
C GLU A 354 -19.35 -12.44 -2.74
N ILE A 355 -20.11 -12.69 -3.83
CA ILE A 355 -21.56 -12.52 -3.82
C ILE A 355 -22.19 -13.42 -2.76
N ALA A 356 -21.82 -14.70 -2.71
CA ALA A 356 -22.34 -15.63 -1.71
C ALA A 356 -21.95 -15.28 -0.26
N ASN A 357 -20.80 -14.62 -0.04
CA ASN A 357 -20.42 -14.07 1.27
C ASN A 357 -21.29 -12.88 1.65
N ALA A 358 -21.49 -11.94 0.72
CA ALA A 358 -22.33 -10.76 0.93
C ALA A 358 -23.79 -11.15 1.22
N ASP A 359 -24.34 -12.12 0.48
CA ASP A 359 -25.69 -12.65 0.71
C ASP A 359 -25.81 -13.24 2.12
N ARG A 360 -24.84 -14.05 2.56
CA ARG A 360 -24.84 -14.61 3.92
C ARG A 360 -24.77 -13.55 5.02
N ALA A 361 -23.95 -12.53 4.83
CA ALA A 361 -23.83 -11.43 5.79
C ALA A 361 -25.12 -10.61 5.86
N PHE A 362 -25.72 -10.32 4.70
CA PHE A 362 -27.00 -9.64 4.60
C PHE A 362 -28.12 -10.44 5.29
N ASP A 363 -28.23 -11.74 5.00
CA ASP A 363 -29.23 -12.61 5.61
C ASP A 363 -29.07 -12.66 7.14
N ALA A 364 -27.85 -12.72 7.65
CA ALA A 364 -27.58 -12.70 9.10
C ALA A 364 -28.04 -11.38 9.77
N GLU A 365 -27.72 -10.23 9.17
CA GLU A 365 -28.21 -8.92 9.62
C GLU A 365 -29.74 -8.83 9.53
N PHE A 366 -30.31 -9.33 8.44
CA PHE A 366 -31.76 -9.35 8.20
C PHE A 366 -32.48 -10.15 9.29
N PHE A 367 -32.05 -11.39 9.56
CA PHE A 367 -32.64 -12.22 10.62
C PHE A 367 -32.49 -11.59 12.00
N LYS A 368 -31.35 -10.95 12.28
CA LYS A 368 -31.14 -10.25 13.55
C LYS A 368 -32.11 -9.07 13.72
N ARG A 369 -32.33 -8.30 12.66
CA ARG A 369 -33.30 -7.18 12.66
C ARG A 369 -34.74 -7.69 12.74
N GLU A 370 -35.09 -8.71 11.98
CA GLU A 370 -36.41 -9.35 12.01
C GLU A 370 -36.75 -9.84 13.42
N LYS A 371 -35.82 -10.55 14.07
CA LYS A 371 -35.96 -10.98 15.47
C LYS A 371 -36.17 -9.79 16.40
N THR A 372 -35.36 -8.75 16.27
CA THR A 372 -35.46 -7.54 17.10
C THR A 372 -36.83 -6.87 16.97
N ILE A 373 -37.35 -6.76 15.74
CA ILE A 373 -38.68 -6.20 15.46
C ILE A 373 -39.77 -7.09 16.06
N THR A 374 -39.65 -8.41 15.90
CA THR A 374 -40.61 -9.39 16.43
C THR A 374 -40.67 -9.33 17.95
N ASP A 375 -39.51 -9.33 18.62
CA ASP A 375 -39.40 -9.22 20.08
C ASP A 375 -40.00 -7.89 20.58
N ALA A 376 -39.79 -6.78 19.86
CA ALA A 376 -40.38 -5.49 20.19
C ALA A 376 -41.91 -5.48 20.04
N ILE A 377 -42.46 -6.15 19.02
CA ILE A 377 -43.91 -6.30 18.83
C ILE A 377 -44.52 -7.13 19.95
N GLU A 378 -43.90 -8.25 20.33
CA GLU A 378 -44.38 -9.09 21.43
C GLU A 378 -44.33 -8.33 22.78
N LEU A 379 -43.26 -7.56 23.03
CA LEU A 379 -43.18 -6.71 24.22
C LEU A 379 -44.29 -5.63 24.23
N ALA A 380 -44.59 -5.02 23.08
CA ALA A 380 -45.65 -4.03 22.96
C ALA A 380 -47.03 -4.66 23.20
N LYS A 381 -47.29 -5.88 22.70
CA LYS A 381 -48.52 -6.63 22.99
C LYS A 381 -48.65 -6.96 24.48
N ALA A 382 -47.58 -7.43 25.11
CA ALA A 382 -47.59 -7.75 26.54
C ALA A 382 -47.94 -6.53 27.40
N LYS A 383 -47.32 -5.37 27.11
CA LYS A 383 -47.65 -4.11 27.78
C LYS A 383 -49.08 -3.66 27.52
N ALA A 384 -49.61 -3.84 26.30
CA ALA A 384 -50.98 -3.49 25.98
C ALA A 384 -51.99 -4.34 26.78
N GLU A 385 -51.71 -5.62 26.99
CA GLU A 385 -52.56 -6.51 27.80
C GLU A 385 -52.48 -6.15 29.29
N GLU A 386 -51.29 -5.81 29.80
CA GLU A 386 -51.11 -5.31 31.17
C GLU A 386 -51.93 -4.04 31.42
N VAL A 387 -51.83 -3.04 30.53
CA VAL A 387 -52.60 -1.78 30.63
C VAL A 387 -54.11 -2.05 30.54
N LYS A 388 -54.54 -2.98 29.68
CA LYS A 388 -55.96 -3.36 29.57
C LYS A 388 -56.47 -4.00 30.86
N GLN A 389 -55.63 -4.79 31.53
CA GLN A 389 -55.97 -5.45 32.78
C GLN A 389 -56.04 -4.43 33.93
N GLU A 390 -55.05 -3.54 34.04
CA GLU A 390 -55.09 -2.42 35.00
C GLU A 390 -56.33 -1.52 34.81
N LEU A 391 -56.69 -1.24 33.55
CA LEU A 391 -57.87 -0.44 33.23
C LEU A 391 -59.16 -1.16 33.63
N SER A 392 -59.26 -2.48 33.37
CA SER A 392 -60.40 -3.29 33.81
C SER A 392 -60.53 -3.31 35.33
N ASP A 393 -59.42 -3.51 36.04
CA ASP A 393 -59.39 -3.53 37.50
C ASP A 393 -59.80 -2.17 38.08
N THR A 394 -59.32 -1.07 37.48
CA THR A 394 -59.69 0.29 37.85
C THR A 394 -61.19 0.56 37.61
N ILE A 395 -61.73 0.12 36.48
CA ILE A 395 -63.16 0.25 36.16
C ILE A 395 -63.99 -0.56 37.16
N ASN A 396 -63.61 -1.79 37.45
CA ASN A 396 -64.30 -2.65 38.42
C ASN A 396 -64.27 -2.06 39.83
N GLN A 397 -63.13 -1.52 40.25
CA GLN A 397 -63.03 -0.79 41.53
C GLN A 397 -63.96 0.43 41.56
N ARG A 398 -64.01 1.23 40.48
CA ARG A 398 -64.93 2.37 40.39
C ARG A 398 -66.40 1.94 40.44
N PHE A 399 -66.77 0.88 39.73
CA PHE A 399 -68.13 0.32 39.78
C PHE A 399 -68.48 -0.22 41.16
N ASN A 400 -67.56 -0.92 41.83
CA ASN A 400 -67.78 -1.42 43.18
C ASN A 400 -67.80 -0.31 44.25
N SER A 401 -67.13 0.82 44.00
CA SER A 401 -67.19 2.01 44.83
C SER A 401 -68.42 2.89 44.57
N PHE A 402 -69.16 2.61 43.49
CA PHE A 402 -70.45 3.22 43.20
C PHE A 402 -71.50 2.53 44.08
N ASP A 403 -71.58 2.96 45.33
CA ASP A 403 -72.55 2.42 46.27
C ASP A 403 -73.97 2.92 45.95
N ASN A 404 -74.92 2.00 46.01
CA ASN A 404 -76.37 2.23 45.90
C ASN A 404 -76.86 2.96 47.16
N GLY A 405 -76.53 4.24 47.29
CA GLY A 405 -77.21 5.12 48.23
C GLY A 405 -78.69 5.21 47.85
N PRO A 406 -79.64 5.08 48.80
CA PRO A 406 -81.06 5.16 48.49
C PRO A 406 -81.35 6.49 47.80
N LEU A 407 -82.06 6.43 46.66
CA LEU A 407 -82.65 7.61 46.03
C LEU A 407 -83.48 8.31 47.10
N LYS A 408 -83.02 9.48 47.55
CA LYS A 408 -83.82 10.38 48.38
C LYS A 408 -84.95 10.93 47.50
N GLU A 409 -86.16 10.48 47.78
CA GLU A 409 -87.10 11.27 48.57
C GLU A 409 -87.81 10.39 49.61
#